data_AF-A0A7W1JD68-F1
#
_entry.id   AF-A0A7W1JD68-F1
#
_cell.length_a   1.000
_cell.length_b   1.000
_cell.length_c   1.000
_cell.angle_alpha   90.00
_cell.angle_beta   90.00
_cell.angle_gamma   90.00
#
_symmetry.space_group_name_H-M   'P 1'
#
loop_
_entity.id
_entity.type
_entity.pdbx_description
1 polymer ?
#
loop_
_entity_poly.entity_id
_entity_poly.type
_entity_poly.pdbx_seq_one_letter_code
_entity_poly.pdbx_strand_id
1 'polypeptide(L)' 'MSELLTPRKTELSWAVELPPEMAEVLGVPEGSLIVLHAKDGSVETEILPPPSPEFAERVQYILEKNKETFEELKRLGD' A
#
# COMPACT_ATOMS: atom_id res chain seq x y z
N MET A 1 -18.33 -0.06 17.22
CA MET A 1 -18.38 -0.98 16.08
C MET A 1 -16.93 -1.33 15.77
N SER A 2 -16.54 -2.60 15.79
CA SER A 2 -15.18 -2.99 15.41
C SER A 2 -15.07 -2.88 13.90
N GLU A 3 -14.26 -1.95 13.41
CA GLU A 3 -13.91 -1.91 11.99
C GLU A 3 -13.07 -3.15 11.67
N LEU A 4 -13.55 -3.98 10.75
CA LEU A 4 -12.83 -5.17 10.31
C LEU A 4 -11.71 -4.73 9.38
N LEU A 5 -10.46 -4.82 9.87
CA LEU A 5 -9.28 -4.67 9.02
C LEU A 5 -9.29 -5.78 7.97
N THR A 6 -9.31 -5.39 6.69
CA THR A 6 -9.31 -6.33 5.57
C THR A 6 -7.92 -6.33 4.93
N PRO A 7 -7.14 -7.41 5.09
CA PRO A 7 -5.84 -7.52 4.43
C PRO A 7 -5.98 -7.52 2.91
N ARG A 8 -5.12 -6.76 2.23
CA ARG A 8 -4.97 -6.79 0.78
C ARG A 8 -3.95 -7.86 0.43
N LYS A 9 -4.38 -8.88 -0.32
CA LYS A 9 -3.50 -9.92 -0.84
C LYS A 9 -2.65 -9.39 -1.99
N THR A 10 -1.35 -9.67 -1.95
CA THR A 10 -0.42 -9.54 -3.08
C THR A 10 -0.01 -10.95 -3.55
N GLU A 11 0.92 -11.05 -4.50
CA GLU A 11 1.40 -12.36 -4.98
C GLU A 11 2.03 -13.23 -3.88
N LEU A 12 2.81 -12.62 -2.97
CA LEU A 12 3.58 -13.33 -1.93
C LEU A 12 3.42 -12.73 -0.52
N SER A 13 2.58 -11.72 -0.37
CA SER A 13 2.37 -11.04 0.91
C SER A 13 0.93 -10.60 1.15
N TRP A 14 0.65 -10.18 2.37
CA TRP A 14 -0.55 -9.43 2.72
C TRP A 14 -0.17 -8.06 3.24
N ALA A 15 -0.87 -7.01 2.80
CA ALA A 15 -0.72 -5.67 3.33
C ALA A 15 -1.97 -5.27 4.12
N VAL A 16 -1.78 -4.67 5.29
CA VAL A 16 -2.87 -4.17 6.15
C VAL A 16 -2.54 -2.73 6.52
N GLU A 17 -3.52 -1.85 6.43
CA GLU A 17 -3.40 -0.47 6.94
C GLU A 17 -3.28 -0.51 8.46
N LEU A 18 -2.27 0.18 8.99
CA LEU A 18 -2.05 0.26 10.43
C LEU A 18 -3.07 1.23 11.03
N PRO A 19 -3.89 0.79 12.00
CA PRO A 19 -4.80 1.70 12.70
C PRO A 19 -4.03 2.83 13.40
N PRO A 20 -4.59 4.06 13.48
CA PRO A 20 -3.93 5.19 14.14
C PRO A 20 -3.47 4.88 15.57
N GLU A 21 -4.28 4.17 16.35
CA GLU A 21 -3.94 3.77 17.72
C GLU A 21 -2.72 2.84 17.79
N MET A 22 -2.52 1.99 16.79
CA MET A 22 -1.34 1.14 16.71
C MET A 22 -0.13 1.91 16.19
N ALA A 23 -0.31 2.86 15.28
CA ALA A 23 0.75 3.72 14.79
C ALA A 23 1.38 4.54 15.93
N GLU A 24 0.53 5.09 16.81
CA GLU A 24 0.96 5.82 18.01
C GLU A 24 1.79 4.92 18.95
N VAL A 25 1.29 3.72 19.26
CA VAL A 25 1.99 2.77 20.15
C VAL A 25 3.34 2.32 19.58
N LEU A 26 3.42 2.14 18.26
CA LEU A 26 4.64 1.72 17.58
C LEU A 26 5.60 2.88 17.27
N GLY A 27 5.17 4.13 17.48
CA GLY A 27 5.97 5.32 17.17
C GLY A 27 6.24 5.50 15.69
N VAL A 28 5.31 5.09 14.82
CA VAL A 28 5.42 5.20 13.36
C VAL A 28 4.39 6.20 12.80
N PRO A 29 4.62 6.79 11.61
CA PRO A 29 3.68 7.75 11.05
C PRO A 29 2.30 7.13 10.76
N GLU A 30 1.24 7.91 10.93
CA GLU A 30 -0.10 7.52 10.48
C GLU A 30 -0.12 7.21 8.98
N GLY A 31 -0.95 6.25 8.57
CA GLY A 31 -0.99 5.76 7.19
C GLY A 31 0.13 4.79 6.83
N SER A 32 0.93 4.34 7.82
CA SER A 32 1.86 3.22 7.63
C SER A 32 1.11 1.92 7.32
N LEU A 33 1.78 1.00 6.62
CA LEU A 33 1.27 -0.33 6.30
C LEU A 33 2.05 -1.39 7.04
N ILE A 34 1.37 -2.43 7.53
CA ILE A 34 2.02 -3.69 7.90
C ILE A 34 2.00 -4.60 6.67
N VAL A 35 3.16 -5.12 6.29
CA VAL A 35 3.30 -6.14 5.26
C VAL A 35 3.73 -7.46 5.90
N LEU A 36 2.96 -8.50 5.63
CA LEU A 36 3.18 -9.86 6.10
C LEU A 36 3.74 -10.70 4.94
N HIS A 37 4.99 -11.14 5.06
CA HIS A 37 5.69 -11.92 4.04
C HIS A 37 5.81 -13.37 4.47
N ALA A 38 5.47 -14.31 3.59
CA ALA A 38 5.79 -15.71 3.82
C ALA A 38 7.27 -15.97 3.52
N LYS A 39 7.98 -16.58 4.46
CA LYS A 39 9.40 -16.94 4.29
C LYS A 39 9.74 -18.18 5.10
N ASP A 40 10.24 -19.22 4.42
CA ASP A 40 10.74 -20.45 5.02
C ASP A 40 9.81 -21.09 6.07
N GLY A 41 8.50 -21.13 5.77
CA GLY A 41 7.49 -21.68 6.67
C GLY A 41 7.12 -20.77 7.85
N SER A 42 7.59 -19.52 7.86
CA SER A 42 7.26 -18.48 8.82
C SER A 42 6.61 -17.27 8.14
N VAL A 43 6.10 -16.34 8.96
CA VAL A 43 5.60 -15.04 8.51
C VAL A 43 6.50 -13.96 9.10
N GLU A 44 7.19 -13.20 8.25
CA GLU A 44 7.92 -12.00 8.62
C GLU A 44 7.01 -10.77 8.46
N THR A 45 7.23 -9.77 9.29
CA THR A 45 6.46 -8.53 9.29
C THR A 45 7.35 -7.34 9.02
N GLU A 46 6.96 -6.49 8.08
CA GLU A 46 7.61 -5.21 7.79
C GLU A 46 6.60 -4.07 7.99
N ILE A 47 7.06 -2.93 8.53
CA ILE A 47 6.26 -1.70 8.60
C ILE A 47 6.78 -0.74 7.54
N LEU A 48 5.93 -0.41 6.57
CA LEU A 48 6.23 0.57 5.55
C LEU A 48 5.64 1.92 5.95
N PRO A 49 6.45 2.99 6.00
CA PRO A 49 5.93 4.33 6.25
C PRO A 49 5.04 4.76 5.07
N PRO A 50 4.16 5.76 5.28
CA PRO A 50 3.44 6.37 4.17
C PRO A 50 4.44 6.95 3.15
N PRO A 51 4.08 6.97 1.85
CA PRO A 51 4.91 7.56 0.82
C PRO A 51 5.21 9.03 1.15
N SER A 52 6.44 9.48 0.86
CA SER A 52 6.79 10.88 1.04
C SER A 52 5.96 11.77 0.11
N PRO A 53 5.71 13.05 0.48
CA PRO A 53 5.00 13.98 -0.39
C PRO A 53 5.60 14.09 -1.79
N GLU A 54 6.94 14.17 -1.89
CA GLU A 54 7.66 14.22 -3.18
C GLU A 54 7.38 12.97 -4.03
N PHE A 55 7.34 11.79 -3.40
CA PHE A 55 7.05 10.54 -4.10
C PHE A 55 5.60 10.52 -4.59
N ALA A 56 4.65 10.96 -3.76
CA ALA A 56 3.24 11.04 -4.12
C ALA A 56 3.01 12.01 -5.31
N GLU A 57 3.64 13.18 -5.27
CA GLU A 57 3.59 14.17 -6.37
C GLU A 57 4.16 13.61 -7.67
N ARG A 58 5.30 12.90 -7.60
CA ARG A 58 5.90 12.24 -8.76
C ARG A 58 4.99 11.17 -9.37
N VAL A 59 4.36 10.35 -8.52
CA VAL A 59 3.40 9.34 -8.98
C VAL A 59 2.21 10.02 -9.67
N GLN A 60 1.64 11.06 -9.07
CA GLN A 60 0.54 11.82 -9.67
C GLN A 60 0.95 12.42 -11.03
N TYR A 61 2.12 13.04 -11.11
CA TYR A 61 2.63 13.58 -12.37
C TYR A 61 2.76 12.50 -13.46
N ILE A 62 3.26 11.32 -13.13
CA ILE A 62 3.38 10.20 -14.08
C ILE A 62 1.99 9.73 -14.54
N LEU A 63 1.04 9.60 -13.61
CA LEU A 63 -0.34 9.20 -13.93
C LEU A 63 -1.02 10.20 -14.87
N GLU A 64 -0.87 11.50 -14.59
CA GLU A 64 -1.43 12.57 -15.44
C GLU A 64 -0.79 12.60 -16.83
N LYS A 65 0.54 12.54 -16.89
CA LYS A 65 1.29 12.57 -18.15
C LYS A 65 0.93 11.41 -19.08
N ASN A 66 0.63 10.23 -18.53
CA ASN A 66 0.36 9.02 -19.31
C ASN A 66 -1.13 8.66 -19.36
N LYS A 67 -2.02 9.54 -18.90
CA LYS A 67 -3.45 9.27 -18.76
C LYS A 67 -4.08 8.76 -20.07
N GLU A 68 -3.80 9.44 -21.19
CA GLU A 68 -4.34 9.05 -22.50
C GLU A 68 -3.87 7.66 -22.94
N THR A 69 -2.59 7.36 -22.74
CA THR A 69 -2.00 6.05 -23.04
C THR A 69 -2.63 4.95 -22.19
N PHE A 70 -2.87 5.20 -20.89
CA PHE A 70 -3.54 4.22 -20.03
C PHE A 70 -4.99 3.96 -20.45
N GLU A 71 -5.73 5.00 -20.85
CA GLU A 71 -7.10 4.85 -21.36
C GLU A 71 -7.15 4.09 -22.69
N GLU A 72 -6.17 4.33 -23.58
CA GLU A 72 -6.04 3.58 -24.84
C GLU A 72 -5.71 2.10 -24.60
N LEU A 73 -4.74 1.82 -23.74
CA LEU A 73 -4.38 0.45 -23.37
C LEU A 73 -5.55 -0.30 -22.71
N LYS A 74 -6.32 0.38 -21.86
CA LYS A 74 -7.53 -0.19 -21.25
C LYS A 74 -8.57 -0.56 -22.31
N ARG A 75 -8.79 0.31 -23.32
CA ARG A 75 -9.72 0.04 -24.43
C ARG A 75 -9.29 -1.13 -25.32
N LEU A 76 -7.98 -1.36 -25.47
CA LEU A 76 -7.44 -2.45 -26.29
C LEU A 76 -7.40 -3.79 -25.55
N GLY A 77 -7.36 -3.77 -24.22
CA GLY A 77 -7.29 -4.95 -23.36
C GLY A 77 -8.63 -5.44 -22.83
N ASP A 78 -9.66 -4.59 -22.80
CA ASP A 78 -11.08 -4.97 -22.66
C ASP A 78 -11.65 -5.49 -24.00
#